data_AF-A0A8J7FIL6-F1
#
_entry.id   AF-A0A8J7FIL6-F1
#
_cell.length_a   1.000
_cell.length_b   1.000
_cell.length_c   1.000
_cell.angle_alpha   90.00
_cell.angle_beta   90.00
_cell.angle_gamma   90.00
#
_symmetry.space_group_name_H-M   'P 1'
#
loop_
_entity.id
_entity.type
_entity.pdbx_description
1 polymer ?
#
loop_
_entity_poly.entity_id
_entity_poly.type
_entity_poly.pdbx_seq_one_letter_code
_entity_poly.pdbx_strand_id
1 'polypeptide(L)'
;MEIDRGLATLIAAIVAAIFALITTVMSGRSSRKNLSLEHSLSSSKDIEGEKRNRINEQLSEFYNPLVTLLSVNRDIFQRIGPTSETRRSGRFNDEETAEVWRNLCKTVVVPNNIRVCEIIEKNIHLIKDHSQEKQYFDFLTHAYAYQVFQETTYEAYALFTFPDGFLESVVIQRDELVESFNKTYGINKKRWYQWPFFTR
;
A
#
# COMPACT_ATOMS: atom_id res chain seq x y z
N MET A 1 -77.67 -18.00 28.58
CA MET A 1 -77.26 -16.61 28.86
C MET A 1 -76.78 -16.04 27.53
N GLU A 2 -77.67 -15.36 26.80
CA GLU A 2 -77.29 -14.73 25.53
C GLU A 2 -76.47 -13.48 25.84
N ILE A 3 -75.26 -13.42 25.30
CA ILE A 3 -74.42 -12.23 25.41
C ILE A 3 -75.08 -11.16 24.54
N ASP A 4 -75.37 -10.00 25.12
CA ASP A 4 -75.88 -8.83 24.38
C ASP A 4 -74.91 -8.51 23.23
N ARG A 5 -75.45 -8.37 22.02
CA ARG A 5 -74.69 -8.04 20.81
C ARG A 5 -73.88 -6.75 20.99
N GLY A 6 -74.39 -5.79 21.78
CA GLY A 6 -73.67 -4.54 22.08
C GLY A 6 -72.44 -4.74 22.98
N LEU A 7 -72.49 -5.69 23.92
CA LEU A 7 -71.35 -6.02 24.76
C LEU A 7 -70.28 -6.79 23.97
N ALA A 8 -70.70 -7.71 23.10
CA ALA A 8 -69.80 -8.46 22.24
C ALA A 8 -69.01 -7.57 21.26
N THR A 9 -69.66 -6.56 20.66
CA THR A 9 -69.00 -5.61 19.75
C THR A 9 -68.01 -4.69 20.49
N LEU A 10 -68.35 -4.23 21.70
CA LEU A 10 -67.44 -3.44 22.52
C LEU A 10 -66.17 -4.22 22.90
N ILE A 11 -66.33 -5.46 23.36
CA ILE A 11 -65.20 -6.34 23.70
C ILE A 11 -64.32 -6.58 22.47
N ALA A 12 -64.92 -6.87 21.32
CA ALA A 12 -64.17 -7.06 20.06
C ALA A 12 -63.37 -5.81 19.67
N ALA A 13 -63.95 -4.62 19.80
CA ALA A 13 -63.27 -3.36 19.50
C ALA A 13 -62.06 -3.11 20.42
N ILE A 14 -62.19 -3.41 21.71
CA ILE A 14 -61.10 -3.27 22.69
C ILE A 14 -59.95 -4.23 22.36
N VAL A 15 -60.27 -5.50 22.06
CA VAL A 15 -59.26 -6.50 21.68
C VAL A 15 -58.54 -6.09 20.39
N ALA A 16 -59.29 -5.61 19.38
CA ALA A 16 -58.70 -5.12 18.14
C ALA A 16 -57.78 -3.91 18.36
N ALA A 17 -58.18 -2.97 19.23
CA ALA A 17 -57.37 -1.80 19.57
C ALA A 17 -56.07 -2.17 20.30
N ILE A 18 -56.13 -3.11 21.25
CA ILE A 18 -54.94 -3.61 21.96
C ILE A 18 -54.01 -4.33 20.98
N PHE A 19 -54.54 -5.19 20.12
CA PHE A 19 -53.76 -5.89 19.11
C PHE A 19 -53.06 -4.91 18.17
N ALA A 20 -53.78 -3.91 17.65
CA ALA A 20 -53.23 -2.87 16.80
C ALA A 20 -52.10 -2.06 17.48
N LEU A 21 -52.24 -1.78 18.79
CA LEU A 21 -51.22 -1.09 19.56
C LEU A 21 -49.97 -1.95 19.74
N ILE A 22 -50.14 -3.24 20.08
CA ILE A 22 -49.03 -4.20 20.20
C ILE A 22 -48.31 -4.34 18.86
N THR A 23 -49.02 -4.52 17.75
CA THR A 23 -48.40 -4.63 16.41
C THR A 23 -47.66 -3.36 16.03
N THR A 24 -48.20 -2.18 16.34
CA THR A 24 -47.54 -0.90 16.05
C THR A 24 -46.26 -0.73 16.86
N VAL A 25 -46.28 -1.07 18.16
CA VAL A 25 -45.09 -1.01 19.03
C VAL A 25 -44.03 -2.02 18.59
N MET A 26 -44.42 -3.25 18.25
CA MET A 26 -43.50 -4.27 17.74
C MET A 26 -42.88 -3.85 16.41
N SER A 27 -43.69 -3.37 15.46
CA SER A 27 -43.22 -2.84 14.18
C SER A 27 -42.27 -1.66 14.38
N GLY A 28 -42.60 -0.72 15.26
CA GLY A 28 -41.72 0.41 15.59
C GLY A 28 -40.38 -0.02 16.19
N ARG A 29 -40.38 -1.01 17.10
CA ARG A 29 -39.15 -1.58 17.67
C ARG A 29 -38.33 -2.34 16.62
N SER A 30 -38.99 -3.10 15.76
CA SER A 30 -38.33 -3.85 14.68
C SER A 30 -37.69 -2.89 13.66
N SER A 31 -38.41 -1.84 13.23
CA SER A 31 -37.89 -0.83 12.31
C SER A 31 -36.67 -0.11 12.89
N ARG A 32 -36.69 0.25 14.18
CA ARG A 32 -35.52 0.87 14.84
C ARG A 32 -34.31 -0.07 14.88
N LYS A 33 -34.51 -1.36 15.17
CA LYS A 33 -33.42 -2.35 15.14
C LYS A 33 -32.86 -2.53 13.73
N ASN A 34 -33.73 -2.60 12.73
CA ASN A 34 -33.31 -2.73 11.34
C ASN A 34 -32.52 -1.51 10.87
N LEU A 35 -32.95 -0.29 11.19
CA LEU A 35 -32.21 0.95 10.88
C LEU A 35 -30.84 0.99 11.57
N SER A 36 -30.76 0.57 12.83
CA SER A 36 -29.48 0.51 13.55
C SER A 36 -28.54 -0.53 12.92
N LEU A 37 -29.05 -1.71 12.55
CA LEU A 37 -28.27 -2.76 11.90
C LEU A 37 -27.79 -2.31 10.52
N GLU A 38 -28.65 -1.65 9.75
CA GLU A 38 -28.32 -1.11 8.43
C GLU A 38 -27.22 -0.05 8.53
N HIS A 39 -27.31 0.87 9.50
CA HIS A 39 -26.28 1.86 9.76
C HIS A 39 -24.95 1.24 10.21
N SER A 40 -25.00 0.24 11.10
CA SER A 40 -23.78 -0.48 11.52
C SER A 40 -23.15 -1.23 10.34
N LEU A 41 -23.96 -1.83 9.47
CA LEU A 41 -23.49 -2.55 8.29
C LEU A 41 -22.93 -1.59 7.23
N SER A 42 -23.56 -0.44 7.00
CA SER A 42 -23.03 0.58 6.09
C SER A 42 -21.71 1.12 6.61
N SER A 43 -21.64 1.50 7.89
CA SER A 43 -20.39 1.99 8.51
C SER A 43 -19.27 0.95 8.44
N SER A 44 -19.57 -0.34 8.67
CA SER A 44 -18.58 -1.41 8.53
C SER A 44 -18.08 -1.55 7.09
N LYS A 45 -18.99 -1.47 6.10
CA LYS A 45 -18.62 -1.51 4.67
C LYS A 45 -17.78 -0.31 4.27
N ASP A 46 -18.08 0.87 4.80
CA ASP A 46 -17.33 2.09 4.53
C ASP A 46 -15.91 1.98 5.10
N ILE A 47 -15.76 1.55 6.36
CA ILE A 47 -14.45 1.32 6.99
C ILE A 47 -13.64 0.26 6.21
N GLU A 48 -14.26 -0.84 5.78
CA GLU A 48 -13.60 -1.85 4.96
C GLU A 48 -13.18 -1.31 3.59
N GLY A 49 -14.02 -0.47 2.98
CA GLY A 49 -13.75 0.22 1.73
C GLY A 49 -12.56 1.17 1.86
N GLU A 50 -12.52 1.99 2.90
CA GLU A 50 -11.41 2.90 3.20
C GLU A 50 -10.10 2.14 3.45
N LYS A 51 -10.12 1.06 4.24
CA LYS A 51 -8.94 0.20 4.45
C LYS A 51 -8.41 -0.40 3.15
N ARG A 52 -9.31 -0.86 2.28
CA ARG A 52 -8.95 -1.40 0.96
C ARG A 52 -8.31 -0.32 0.08
N ASN A 53 -8.92 0.86 0.03
CA ASN A 53 -8.41 2.00 -0.74
C ASN A 53 -7.02 2.41 -0.23
N ARG A 54 -6.87 2.45 1.09
CA ARG A 54 -5.61 2.76 1.75
C ARG A 54 -4.48 1.81 1.35
N ILE A 55 -4.71 0.49 1.41
CA ILE A 55 -3.71 -0.50 1.00
C ILE A 55 -3.41 -0.38 -0.50
N ASN A 56 -4.43 -0.14 -1.32
CA ASN A 56 -4.23 0.10 -2.75
C ASN A 56 -3.32 1.31 -3.00
N GLU A 57 -3.53 2.43 -2.32
CA GLU A 57 -2.68 3.62 -2.41
C GLU A 57 -1.25 3.31 -1.96
N GLN A 58 -1.07 2.62 -0.83
CA GLN A 58 0.26 2.20 -0.38
C GLN A 58 0.97 1.36 -1.44
N LEU A 59 0.27 0.43 -2.08
CA LEU A 59 0.85 -0.41 -3.13
C LEU A 59 1.11 0.36 -4.42
N SER A 60 0.14 1.12 -4.94
CA SER A 60 0.23 1.75 -6.27
C SER A 60 1.08 3.01 -6.28
N GLU A 61 0.96 3.85 -5.26
CA GLU A 61 1.59 5.18 -5.22
C GLU A 61 2.93 5.19 -4.49
N PHE A 62 3.20 4.17 -3.65
CA PHE A 62 4.40 4.11 -2.83
C PHE A 62 5.25 2.87 -3.11
N TYR A 63 4.85 1.70 -2.64
CA TYR A 63 5.75 0.55 -2.60
C TYR A 63 6.11 -0.03 -3.97
N ASN A 64 5.14 -0.20 -4.89
CA ASN A 64 5.45 -0.74 -6.22
C ASN A 64 6.40 0.14 -7.05
N PRO A 65 6.18 1.47 -7.16
CA PRO A 65 7.11 2.31 -7.91
C PRO A 65 8.50 2.36 -7.24
N LEU A 66 8.57 2.40 -5.90
CA LEU A 66 9.84 2.33 -5.16
C LEU A 66 10.62 1.04 -5.47
N VAL A 67 9.98 -0.13 -5.31
CA VAL A 67 10.62 -1.42 -5.59
C VAL A 67 11.10 -1.48 -7.03
N THR A 68 10.32 -0.97 -7.98
CA THR A 68 10.67 -0.99 -9.41
C THR A 68 11.94 -0.18 -9.68
N LEU A 69 11.99 1.08 -9.25
CA LEU A 69 13.11 1.99 -9.50
C LEU A 69 14.39 1.53 -8.79
N LEU A 70 14.26 1.14 -7.52
CA LEU A 70 15.39 0.66 -6.72
C LEU A 70 15.95 -0.67 -7.26
N SER A 71 15.08 -1.58 -7.73
CA SER A 71 15.53 -2.85 -8.32
C SER A 71 16.29 -2.64 -9.62
N VAL A 72 15.84 -1.72 -10.48
CA VAL A 72 16.57 -1.35 -11.71
C VAL A 72 17.95 -0.80 -11.36
N ASN A 73 18.04 0.10 -10.37
CA ASN A 73 19.32 0.63 -9.92
C ASN A 73 20.23 -0.46 -9.38
N ARG A 74 19.73 -1.33 -8.48
CA ARG A 74 20.48 -2.48 -7.96
C ARG A 74 21.05 -3.34 -9.08
N ASP A 75 20.23 -3.71 -10.05
CA ASP A 75 20.63 -4.58 -11.16
C ASP A 75 21.72 -3.93 -12.01
N ILE A 76 21.67 -2.62 -12.23
CA ILE A 76 22.73 -1.87 -12.92
C ILE A 76 24.03 -1.90 -12.10
N PHE A 77 23.98 -1.55 -10.81
CA PHE A 77 25.15 -1.57 -9.91
C PHE A 77 25.80 -2.96 -9.85
N GLN A 78 25.01 -4.02 -9.73
CA GLN A 78 25.51 -5.39 -9.65
C GLN A 78 26.19 -5.86 -10.94
N ARG A 79 25.71 -5.40 -12.11
CA ARG A 79 26.20 -5.86 -13.41
C ARG A 79 27.38 -5.05 -13.93
N ILE A 80 27.40 -3.74 -13.72
CA ILE A 80 28.40 -2.85 -14.33
C ILE A 80 28.94 -1.77 -13.39
N GLY A 81 28.49 -1.76 -12.13
CA GLY A 81 29.01 -0.85 -11.13
C GLY A 81 30.48 -1.07 -10.80
N PRO A 82 31.10 -0.17 -10.02
CA PRO A 82 32.52 -0.21 -9.70
C PRO A 82 32.97 -1.50 -9.00
N THR A 83 32.07 -2.13 -8.25
CA THR A 83 32.30 -3.37 -7.50
C THR A 83 31.73 -4.61 -8.19
N SER A 84 31.18 -4.47 -9.40
CA SER A 84 30.57 -5.57 -10.15
C SER A 84 31.58 -6.62 -10.59
N GLU A 85 31.10 -7.85 -10.78
CA GLU A 85 31.95 -8.94 -11.26
C GLU A 85 32.50 -8.67 -12.67
N THR A 86 31.70 -8.03 -13.53
CA THR A 86 32.13 -7.59 -14.86
C THR A 86 33.41 -6.75 -14.78
N ARG A 87 33.44 -5.77 -13.87
CA ARG A 87 34.60 -4.91 -13.61
C ARG A 87 35.79 -5.70 -13.06
N ARG A 88 35.56 -6.59 -12.10
CA ARG A 88 36.64 -7.37 -11.45
C ARG A 88 37.26 -8.43 -12.34
N SER A 89 36.47 -9.00 -13.26
CA SER A 89 36.89 -10.11 -14.11
C SER A 89 37.88 -9.71 -15.20
N GLY A 90 38.01 -8.41 -15.51
CA GLY A 90 38.86 -7.92 -16.60
C GLY A 90 38.46 -8.42 -18.00
N ARG A 91 37.24 -8.96 -18.15
CA ARG A 91 36.76 -9.54 -19.42
C ARG A 91 36.42 -8.50 -20.49
N PHE A 92 36.18 -7.27 -20.09
CA PHE A 92 35.81 -6.15 -20.96
C PHE A 92 36.84 -5.05 -20.84
N ASN A 93 36.89 -4.16 -21.83
CA ASN A 93 37.74 -2.97 -21.75
C ASN A 93 37.25 -2.06 -20.58
N ASP A 94 38.19 -1.63 -19.74
CA ASP A 94 37.89 -0.89 -18.51
C ASP A 94 37.38 0.53 -18.78
N GLU A 95 37.91 1.19 -19.81
CA GLU A 95 37.48 2.52 -20.25
C GLU A 95 36.04 2.49 -20.80
N GLU A 96 35.73 1.54 -21.68
CA GLU A 96 34.39 1.33 -22.25
C GLU A 96 33.39 1.02 -21.13
N THR A 97 33.73 0.09 -20.24
CA THR A 97 32.88 -0.25 -19.09
C THR A 97 32.66 0.96 -18.18
N ALA A 98 33.69 1.80 -17.99
CA ALA A 98 33.57 3.02 -17.19
C ALA A 98 32.67 4.06 -17.86
N GLU A 99 32.74 4.18 -19.19
CA GLU A 99 31.88 5.06 -19.96
C GLU A 99 30.43 4.62 -19.91
N VAL A 100 30.15 3.33 -20.11
CA VAL A 100 28.79 2.78 -19.99
C VAL A 100 28.26 3.00 -18.57
N TRP A 101 29.07 2.76 -17.54
CA TRP A 101 28.71 3.04 -16.14
C TRP A 101 28.32 4.51 -15.92
N ARG A 102 29.16 5.46 -16.37
CA ARG A 102 28.87 6.91 -16.26
C ARG A 102 27.58 7.29 -17.00
N ASN A 103 27.38 6.74 -18.20
CA ASN A 103 26.18 6.98 -18.99
C ASN A 103 24.92 6.44 -18.32
N LEU A 104 24.96 5.24 -17.75
CA LEU A 104 23.85 4.66 -17.00
C LEU A 104 23.59 5.41 -15.69
N CYS A 105 24.63 5.91 -15.02
CA CYS A 105 24.46 6.76 -13.85
C CYS A 105 23.67 8.02 -14.19
N LYS A 106 24.09 8.70 -15.25
CA LYS A 106 23.48 9.96 -15.71
C LYS A 106 22.05 9.77 -16.23
N THR A 107 21.79 8.69 -16.98
CA THR A 107 20.52 8.50 -17.70
C THR A 107 19.49 7.65 -16.97
N VAL A 108 19.91 6.83 -16.00
CA VAL A 108 19.02 5.90 -15.29
C VAL A 108 19.13 6.05 -13.77
N VAL A 109 20.32 5.85 -13.20
CA VAL A 109 20.46 5.74 -11.73
C VAL A 109 20.09 7.03 -11.02
N VAL A 110 20.68 8.16 -11.42
CA VAL A 110 20.39 9.47 -10.81
C VAL A 110 18.93 9.85 -11.04
N PRO A 111 18.37 9.81 -12.27
CA PRO A 111 16.94 10.05 -12.48
C PRO A 111 16.02 9.16 -11.62
N ASN A 112 16.33 7.86 -11.49
CA ASN A 112 15.56 6.95 -10.63
C ASN A 112 15.66 7.34 -9.15
N ASN A 113 16.85 7.72 -8.67
CA ASN A 113 17.03 8.17 -7.28
C ASN A 113 16.18 9.42 -7.00
N ILE A 114 16.20 10.41 -7.90
CA ILE A 114 15.37 11.62 -7.76
C ILE A 114 13.89 11.25 -7.77
N ARG A 115 13.47 10.35 -8.66
CA ARG A 115 12.07 9.91 -8.69
C ARG A 115 11.66 9.17 -7.42
N VAL A 116 12.56 8.38 -6.83
CA VAL A 116 12.36 7.77 -5.52
C VAL A 116 12.20 8.84 -4.45
N CYS A 117 13.06 9.88 -4.42
CA CYS A 117 12.92 10.99 -3.49
C CYS A 117 11.54 11.65 -3.59
N GLU A 118 11.10 11.98 -4.80
CA GLU A 118 9.79 12.60 -5.04
C GLU A 118 8.63 11.72 -4.52
N ILE A 119 8.71 10.40 -4.72
CA ILE A 119 7.71 9.46 -4.20
C ILE A 119 7.74 9.47 -2.66
N ILE A 120 8.92 9.41 -2.05
CA ILE A 120 9.08 9.42 -0.60
C ILE A 120 8.50 10.71 -0.01
N GLU A 121 8.90 11.87 -0.52
CA GLU A 121 8.49 13.18 -0.01
C GLU A 121 6.98 13.41 -0.14
N LYS A 122 6.40 13.06 -1.30
CA LYS A 122 4.96 13.25 -1.55
C LYS A 122 4.10 12.29 -0.73
N ASN A 123 4.58 11.07 -0.54
CA ASN A 123 3.78 9.95 -0.04
C ASN A 123 4.34 9.34 1.26
N ILE A 124 5.12 10.09 2.05
CA ILE A 124 5.71 9.59 3.31
C ILE A 124 4.66 9.04 4.27
N HIS A 125 3.48 9.67 4.28
CA HIS A 125 2.33 9.25 5.05
C HIS A 125 1.82 7.85 4.65
N LEU A 126 2.21 7.29 3.49
CA LEU A 126 1.87 5.94 3.02
C LEU A 126 2.78 4.83 3.59
N ILE A 127 3.81 5.17 4.36
CA ILE A 127 4.65 4.17 5.03
C ILE A 127 3.77 3.29 5.93
N LYS A 128 3.98 1.98 5.82
CA LYS A 128 3.27 0.97 6.63
C LYS A 128 3.77 0.95 8.06
N ASP A 129 5.08 0.95 8.24
CA ASP A 129 5.74 0.90 9.55
C ASP A 129 6.60 2.16 9.76
N HIS A 130 6.06 3.10 10.53
CA HIS A 130 6.73 4.36 10.83
C HIS A 130 8.04 4.17 11.63
N SER A 131 8.29 3.01 12.24
CA SER A 131 9.59 2.74 12.87
C SER A 131 10.75 2.68 11.86
N GLN A 132 10.46 2.48 10.57
CA GLN A 132 11.43 2.41 9.48
C GLN A 132 11.67 3.75 8.78
N GLU A 133 11.01 4.85 9.18
CA GLU A 133 11.13 6.17 8.53
C GLU A 133 12.57 6.64 8.36
N LYS A 134 13.43 6.34 9.35
CA LYS A 134 14.84 6.72 9.31
C LYS A 134 15.53 6.23 8.03
N GLN A 135 15.25 5.01 7.58
CA GLN A 135 15.90 4.46 6.38
C GLN A 135 15.51 5.24 5.11
N TYR A 136 14.29 5.76 5.04
CA TYR A 136 13.85 6.62 3.93
C TYR A 136 14.58 7.95 3.95
N PHE A 137 14.77 8.57 5.12
CA PHE A 137 15.54 9.82 5.25
C PHE A 137 17.03 9.61 4.95
N ASP A 138 17.60 8.50 5.38
CA ASP A 138 18.97 8.12 5.04
C ASP A 138 19.10 7.96 3.50
N PHE A 139 18.12 7.34 2.83
CA PHE A 139 18.08 7.26 1.37
C PHE A 139 17.97 8.64 0.71
N LEU A 140 17.09 9.53 1.19
CA LEU A 140 16.97 10.90 0.64
C LEU A 140 18.33 11.61 0.68
N THR A 141 19.01 11.53 1.83
CA THR A 141 20.32 12.14 2.03
C THR A 141 21.35 11.56 1.05
N HIS A 142 21.38 10.23 0.93
CA HIS A 142 22.24 9.53 -0.02
C HIS A 142 21.96 9.95 -1.48
N ALA A 143 20.70 9.99 -1.90
CA ALA A 143 20.31 10.26 -3.27
C ALA A 143 20.73 11.67 -3.72
N TYR A 144 20.50 12.68 -2.89
CA TYR A 144 20.94 14.06 -3.18
C TYR A 144 22.46 14.19 -3.14
N ALA A 145 23.14 13.56 -2.16
CA ALA A 145 24.60 13.57 -2.12
C ALA A 145 25.20 12.86 -3.34
N TYR A 146 24.59 11.77 -3.80
CA TYR A 146 25.04 11.02 -4.97
C TYR A 146 24.87 11.83 -6.26
N GLN A 147 23.78 12.60 -6.39
CA GLN A 147 23.60 13.53 -7.51
C GLN A 147 24.77 14.52 -7.61
N VAL A 148 25.10 15.18 -6.50
CA VAL A 148 26.23 16.13 -6.45
C VAL A 148 27.55 15.42 -6.75
N PHE A 149 27.75 14.21 -6.20
CA PHE A 149 28.94 13.41 -6.45
C PHE A 149 29.14 13.06 -7.94
N GLN A 150 28.06 12.84 -8.68
CA GLN A 150 28.13 12.58 -10.13
C GLN A 150 28.53 13.82 -10.94
N GLU A 151 28.30 15.02 -10.43
CA GLU A 151 28.73 16.27 -11.07
C GLU A 151 30.17 16.62 -10.70
N THR A 152 30.53 16.48 -9.42
CA THR A 152 31.89 16.69 -8.93
C THR A 152 32.23 15.67 -7.86
N THR A 153 33.35 14.97 -8.05
CA THR A 153 33.78 13.93 -7.12
C THR A 153 34.41 14.55 -5.87
N TYR A 154 33.88 14.20 -4.70
CA TYR A 154 34.40 14.64 -3.40
C TYR A 154 34.56 13.43 -2.48
N GLU A 155 35.66 13.39 -1.71
CA GLU A 155 35.90 12.33 -0.73
C GLU A 155 34.83 12.30 0.38
N ALA A 156 34.27 13.46 0.72
CA ALA A 156 33.22 13.60 1.72
C ALA A 156 31.94 12.80 1.39
N TYR A 157 31.75 12.38 0.13
CA TYR A 157 30.64 11.51 -0.25
C TYR A 157 30.63 10.18 0.51
N ALA A 158 31.76 9.73 1.04
CA ALA A 158 31.84 8.53 1.89
C ALA A 158 30.97 8.62 3.16
N LEU A 159 30.51 9.81 3.57
CA LEU A 159 29.58 10.01 4.68
C LEU A 159 28.11 9.74 4.32
N PHE A 160 27.80 9.63 3.02
CA PHE A 160 26.43 9.55 2.49
C PHE A 160 26.23 8.25 1.70
N THR A 161 26.54 7.13 2.34
CA THR A 161 26.42 5.79 1.74
C THR A 161 24.96 5.40 1.54
N PHE A 162 24.73 4.52 0.57
CA PHE A 162 23.42 3.92 0.38
C PHE A 162 23.03 3.17 1.66
N PRO A 163 21.80 3.34 2.20
CA PRO A 163 21.39 2.66 3.42
C PRO A 163 21.31 1.15 3.23
N ASP A 164 22.09 0.41 4.03
CA ASP A 164 22.13 -1.05 3.99
C ASP A 164 20.74 -1.66 4.21
N GLY A 165 20.34 -2.59 3.35
CA GLY A 165 19.07 -3.31 3.48
C GLY A 165 17.82 -2.50 3.11
N PHE A 166 17.96 -1.27 2.60
CA PHE A 166 16.80 -0.41 2.32
C PHE A 166 15.86 -0.98 1.24
N LEU A 167 16.41 -1.53 0.15
CA LEU A 167 15.58 -2.15 -0.88
C LEU A 167 14.85 -3.38 -0.32
N GLU A 168 15.56 -4.20 0.45
CA GLU A 168 15.02 -5.40 1.07
C GLU A 168 13.88 -5.05 2.05
N SER A 169 14.04 -3.99 2.86
CA SER A 169 13.00 -3.55 3.78
C SER A 169 11.76 -3.02 3.05
N VAL A 170 11.94 -2.30 1.94
CA VAL A 170 10.83 -1.84 1.09
C VAL A 170 10.10 -3.02 0.43
N VAL A 171 10.83 -4.03 -0.06
CA VAL A 171 10.25 -5.25 -0.65
C VAL A 171 9.46 -6.04 0.39
N ILE A 172 10.00 -6.24 1.59
CA ILE A 172 9.30 -6.96 2.67
C ILE A 172 7.98 -6.28 3.01
N GLN A 173 8.00 -4.96 3.25
CA GLN A 173 6.78 -4.21 3.57
C GLN A 173 5.73 -4.30 2.46
N ARG A 174 6.18 -4.23 1.20
CA ARG A 174 5.35 -4.37 0.00
C ARG A 174 4.70 -5.76 -0.06
N ASP A 175 5.48 -6.81 0.13
CA ASP A 175 4.98 -8.19 0.02
C ASP A 175 4.02 -8.53 1.16
N GLU A 176 4.28 -8.04 2.38
CA GLU A 176 3.34 -8.16 3.50
C GLU A 176 2.02 -7.43 3.22
N LEU A 177 2.05 -6.26 2.56
CA LEU A 177 0.83 -5.56 2.14
C LEU A 177 0.06 -6.37 1.10
N VAL A 178 0.74 -6.90 0.09
CA VAL A 178 0.13 -7.78 -0.93
C VAL A 178 -0.49 -9.02 -0.30
N GLU A 179 0.22 -9.67 0.64
CA GLU A 179 -0.31 -10.84 1.36
C GLU A 179 -1.54 -10.47 2.19
N SER A 180 -1.47 -9.38 2.97
CA SER A 180 -2.60 -8.92 3.78
C SER A 180 -3.82 -8.58 2.94
N PHE A 181 -3.61 -7.95 1.79
CA PHE A 181 -4.65 -7.60 0.83
C PHE A 181 -5.30 -8.86 0.25
N ASN A 182 -4.49 -9.81 -0.22
CA ASN A 182 -4.98 -11.07 -0.77
C ASN A 182 -5.67 -11.95 0.27
N LYS A 183 -5.24 -11.92 1.52
CA LYS A 183 -5.90 -12.66 2.61
C LYS A 183 -7.27 -12.06 2.94
N THR A 184 -7.38 -10.74 2.94
CA THR A 184 -8.58 -10.02 3.39
C THR A 184 -9.61 -9.87 2.26
N TYR A 185 -9.14 -9.55 1.06
CA TYR A 185 -9.97 -9.19 -0.10
C TYR A 185 -9.84 -10.17 -1.26
N GLY A 186 -9.07 -11.24 -1.08
CA GLY A 186 -8.72 -12.22 -2.12
C GLY A 186 -9.93 -12.79 -2.87
N ILE A 187 -10.21 -12.16 -4.00
CA ILE A 187 -10.91 -12.69 -5.16
C ILE A 187 -10.09 -13.88 -5.67
N ASN A 188 -10.75 -15.02 -5.87
CA ASN A 188 -10.29 -16.26 -6.51
C ASN A 188 -9.00 -16.06 -7.36
N LYS A 189 -7.90 -16.73 -7.00
CA LYS A 189 -6.47 -16.59 -7.44
C LYS A 189 -6.19 -16.43 -8.96
N LYS A 190 -7.19 -16.42 -9.83
CA LYS A 190 -7.05 -16.50 -11.29
C LYS A 190 -6.78 -15.18 -12.02
N ARG A 191 -6.80 -13.99 -11.39
CA ARG A 191 -6.91 -12.75 -12.18
C ARG A 191 -5.85 -11.66 -12.03
N TRP A 192 -4.94 -11.67 -11.05
CA TRP A 192 -4.16 -10.45 -10.76
C TRP A 192 -2.63 -10.54 -10.72
N TYR A 193 -2.00 -11.71 -10.86
CA TYR A 193 -0.53 -11.77 -10.86
C TYR A 193 0.03 -12.75 -11.89
N GLN A 194 0.12 -12.28 -13.13
CA GLN A 194 1.23 -12.65 -14.02
C GLN A 194 2.08 -11.40 -14.25
N TRP A 195 2.83 -10.99 -13.23
CA TRP A 195 3.98 -10.11 -13.43
C TRP A 195 5.19 -11.01 -13.69
N PRO A 196 5.77 -11.03 -14.90
CA PRO A 196 6.69 -12.09 -15.31
C PRO A 196 8.15 -11.91 -14.84
N PHE A 197 8.44 -11.13 -13.77
CA PHE A 197 9.81 -10.66 -13.53
C PHE A 197 10.53 -11.13 -12.25
N PHE A 198 9.95 -12.00 -11.42
CA PHE A 198 10.65 -12.51 -10.23
C PHE A 198 10.48 -14.01 -9.97
N THR A 199 10.66 -14.82 -11.02
CA THR A 199 11.09 -16.22 -10.84
C THR A 199 12.46 -16.37 -11.47
N ARG A 200 13.49 -16.36 -10.62
CA ARG A 200 14.80 -16.95 -10.92
C ARG A 200 14.98 -18.15 -10.00
#